data_AF-B7QLZ0-F1
#
_entry.id   AF-B7QLZ0-F1
#
_cell.length_a   1.000
_cell.length_b   1.000
_cell.length_c   1.000
_cell.angle_alpha   90.00
_cell.angle_beta   90.00
_cell.angle_gamma   90.00
#
_symmetry.space_group_name_H-M   'P 1'
#
loop_
_entity.id
_entity.type
_entity.pdbx_description
1 polymer ?
#
loop_
_entity_poly.entity_id
_entity_poly.type
_entity_poly.pdbx_seq_one_letter_code
_entity_poly.pdbx_strand_id
1 'polypeptide(L)'
;MPSGDVPPRNAFERFYNGLYNLWDTPVTWFREKVVAPNRKQYYWYHRQLPRVPEIDQCYTDDLMCTFEANEQYKRDRDVDTRILQILSRRRDDCYIYESPETEKCKKLHEDFREAELNWFIKYGDLGPHVTVVNAFMKQKHRLVAERRRALKEQQEAEEGA
;
A
#
# COMPACT_ATOMS: atom_id res chain seq x y z
N MET A 1 5.68 14.03 20.91
CA MET A 1 6.10 13.69 22.28
C MET A 1 5.38 14.63 23.22
N PRO A 2 4.82 14.15 24.35
CA PRO A 2 4.27 15.07 25.34
C PRO A 2 5.41 15.97 25.82
N SER A 3 5.20 17.28 25.70
CA SER A 3 6.20 18.34 25.92
C SER A 3 6.63 18.50 27.40
N GLY A 4 6.21 17.58 28.28
CA GLY A 4 6.31 17.71 29.73
C GLY A 4 7.58 17.11 30.37
N ASP A 5 8.30 16.24 29.67
CA ASP A 5 9.39 15.46 30.29
C ASP A 5 10.78 16.11 30.17
N VAL A 6 10.93 17.18 29.37
CA VAL A 6 12.21 17.87 29.17
C VAL A 6 12.16 19.24 29.87
N PRO A 7 13.08 19.54 30.81
CA PRO A 7 13.13 20.85 31.45
C PRO A 7 13.46 21.93 30.41
N PRO A 8 12.74 23.07 30.41
CA PRO A 8 12.94 24.11 29.41
C PRO A 8 14.32 24.75 29.57
N ARG A 9 15.07 24.83 28.46
CA ARG A 9 16.45 25.33 28.45
C ARG A 9 16.51 26.85 28.44
N ASN A 10 15.50 27.51 27.85
CA ASN A 10 15.44 28.96 27.63
C ASN A 10 14.09 29.59 28.04
N ALA A 11 14.05 30.91 28.26
CA ALA A 11 12.83 31.64 28.62
C ALA A 11 11.72 31.59 27.57
N PHE A 12 12.08 31.55 26.28
CA PHE A 12 11.12 31.39 25.17
C PHE A 12 10.44 30.01 25.20
N GLU A 13 11.21 28.96 25.47
CA GLU A 13 10.70 27.59 25.59
C GLU A 13 9.75 27.45 26.79
N ARG A 14 10.05 28.13 27.91
CA ARG A 14 9.14 28.22 29.06
C ARG A 14 7.80 28.85 28.69
N PHE A 15 7.80 29.90 27.88
CA PHE A 15 6.57 30.57 27.44
C PHE A 15 5.75 29.67 26.51
N TYR A 16 6.40 29.07 25.50
CA TYR A 16 5.74 28.16 24.56
C TYR A 16 5.17 26.92 25.26
N ASN A 17 5.93 26.31 26.18
CA ASN A 17 5.44 25.19 26.98
C ASN A 17 4.27 25.60 27.87
N GLY A 18 4.26 26.83 28.40
CA GLY A 18 3.11 27.39 29.11
C GLY A 18 1.85 27.47 28.25
N LEU A 19 1.97 27.99 27.02
CA LEU A 19 0.86 28.05 26.06
C LEU A 19 0.39 26.65 25.63
N TYR A 20 1.31 25.73 25.37
CA TYR A 20 0.97 24.35 25.01
C TYR A 20 0.21 23.66 26.14
N ASN A 21 0.71 23.77 27.37
CA ASN A 21 0.10 23.16 28.56
C ASN A 21 -1.28 23.75 28.87
N LEU A 22 -1.52 25.03 28.57
CA LEU A 22 -2.84 25.64 28.72
C LEU A 22 -3.93 24.89 27.92
N TRP A 23 -3.57 24.32 26.77
CA TRP A 23 -4.50 23.57 25.91
C TRP A 23 -4.41 22.05 26.09
N ASP A 24 -3.20 21.52 26.27
CA ASP A 24 -3.03 20.07 26.40
C ASP A 24 -3.64 19.54 27.69
N THR A 25 -3.47 20.25 28.81
CA THR A 25 -4.01 19.83 30.13
C THR A 25 -5.53 19.67 30.17
N PRO A 26 -6.37 20.60 29.67
CA PRO A 26 -7.82 20.36 29.63
C PRO A 26 -8.20 19.25 28.65
N VAL A 27 -7.46 19.06 27.55
CA VAL A 27 -7.73 18.02 26.55
C VAL A 27 -7.40 16.63 27.12
N THR A 28 -6.27 16.45 27.80
CA THR A 28 -5.93 15.20 28.50
C THR A 28 -6.91 14.93 29.63
N TRP A 29 -7.27 15.94 30.42
CA TRP A 29 -8.29 15.80 31.46
C TRP A 29 -9.63 15.32 30.89
N PHE A 30 -10.09 15.92 29.79
CA PHE A 30 -11.34 15.51 29.14
C PHE A 30 -11.27 14.09 28.59
N ARG A 31 -10.16 13.73 27.93
CA ARG A 31 -9.92 12.37 27.42
C ARG A 31 -9.99 11.34 28.54
N GLU A 32 -9.35 11.61 29.67
CA GLU A 32 -9.24 10.65 30.77
C GLU A 32 -10.47 10.59 31.66
N LYS A 33 -11.11 11.74 31.94
CA LYS A 33 -12.24 11.82 32.88
C LYS A 33 -13.60 11.65 32.23
N VAL A 34 -13.76 12.01 30.95
CA VAL A 34 -15.05 11.95 30.25
C VAL A 34 -15.04 10.84 29.19
N VAL A 35 -14.06 10.85 28.28
CA VAL A 35 -14.10 9.96 27.10
C VAL A 35 -13.72 8.53 27.44
N ALA A 36 -12.60 8.32 28.14
CA ALA A 36 -12.08 6.98 28.47
C ALA A 36 -13.06 6.13 29.29
N PRO A 37 -13.68 6.63 30.39
CA PRO A 37 -14.64 5.84 31.17
C PRO A 37 -15.98 5.66 30.45
N ASN A 38 -16.39 6.61 29.60
CA ASN A 38 -17.65 6.50 28.85
C ASN A 38 -17.52 5.61 27.60
N ARG A 39 -16.30 5.22 27.21
CA ARG A 39 -16.07 4.35 26.05
C ARG A 39 -16.37 2.90 26.40
N LYS A 40 -17.51 2.40 25.93
CA LYS A 40 -17.83 0.96 26.00
C LYS A 40 -16.78 0.17 25.20
N GLN A 41 -16.24 -0.87 25.82
CA GLN A 41 -15.38 -1.83 25.11
C GLN A 41 -16.28 -2.68 24.20
N TYR A 42 -16.04 -2.62 22.89
CA TYR A 42 -16.68 -3.51 21.92
C TYR A 42 -15.59 -4.19 21.09
N TYR A 43 -15.76 -5.50 20.89
CA TYR A 43 -14.83 -6.29 20.09
C TYR A 43 -15.21 -6.19 18.62
N TRP A 44 -14.23 -5.93 17.77
CA TRP A 44 -14.36 -6.00 16.32
C TRP A 44 -13.23 -6.88 15.79
N TYR A 45 -13.52 -7.66 14.76
CA TYR A 45 -12.58 -8.61 14.17
C TYR A 45 -12.31 -8.25 12.72
N HIS A 46 -11.09 -8.51 12.28
CA HIS A 46 -10.75 -8.45 10.87
C HIS A 46 -11.42 -9.61 10.15
N ARG A 47 -12.18 -9.31 9.10
CA ARG A 47 -12.79 -10.34 8.26
C ARG A 47 -11.70 -11.11 7.52
N GLN A 48 -11.71 -12.43 7.66
CA GLN A 48 -10.84 -13.32 6.90
C GLN A 48 -11.67 -13.94 5.77
N LEU A 49 -11.18 -13.83 4.55
CA LEU A 49 -11.81 -14.37 3.36
C LEU A 49 -10.94 -15.52 2.84
N PRO A 50 -11.48 -16.75 2.72
CA PRO A 50 -10.73 -17.84 2.11
C PRO A 50 -10.48 -17.53 0.63
N ARG A 51 -9.44 -18.17 0.08
CA ARG A 51 -9.16 -18.12 -1.35
C ARG A 51 -10.20 -18.96 -2.12
N VAL A 52 -10.62 -18.43 -3.26
CA VAL A 52 -11.45 -19.03 -4.29
C VAL A 52 -10.53 -19.48 -5.43
N PRO A 53 -10.90 -20.51 -6.23
CA PRO A 53 -10.20 -20.81 -7.48
C PRO A 53 -10.01 -19.57 -8.35
N GLU A 54 -8.86 -19.52 -9.02
CA GLU A 54 -8.53 -18.44 -9.97
C GLU A 54 -9.21 -18.66 -11.32
N ILE A 55 -9.15 -17.64 -12.20
CA ILE A 55 -9.84 -17.65 -13.49
C ILE A 55 -9.31 -18.71 -14.47
N ASP A 56 -8.08 -19.17 -14.28
CA ASP A 56 -7.42 -20.18 -15.11
C ASP A 56 -7.96 -21.61 -14.87
N GLN A 57 -8.45 -21.87 -13.65
CA GLN A 57 -9.05 -23.14 -13.25
C GLN A 57 -10.54 -23.22 -13.61
N CYS A 58 -11.14 -22.08 -13.94
CA CYS A 58 -12.56 -21.96 -14.18
C CYS A 58 -12.94 -22.40 -15.60
N TYR A 59 -14.09 -23.04 -15.75
CA TYR A 59 -14.67 -23.30 -17.08
C TYR A 59 -15.25 -22.01 -17.68
N THR A 60 -15.34 -21.94 -19.00
CA THR A 60 -15.79 -20.72 -19.70
C THR A 60 -17.29 -20.46 -19.59
N ASP A 61 -18.08 -21.50 -19.28
CA ASP A 61 -19.53 -21.47 -19.12
C ASP A 61 -19.98 -21.33 -17.65
N ASP A 62 -19.08 -21.50 -16.68
CA ASP A 62 -19.40 -21.36 -15.26
C ASP A 62 -19.37 -19.88 -14.81
N LEU A 63 -20.55 -19.28 -14.82
CA LEU A 63 -20.76 -17.89 -14.40
C LEU A 63 -20.52 -17.66 -12.89
N MET A 64 -20.70 -18.69 -12.05
CA MET A 64 -20.54 -18.53 -10.60
C MET A 64 -19.05 -18.53 -10.22
N CYS A 65 -18.29 -19.48 -10.76
CA CYS A 65 -16.85 -19.53 -10.55
C CYS A 65 -16.16 -18.27 -11.09
N THR A 66 -16.55 -17.79 -12.29
CA THR A 66 -16.00 -16.54 -12.85
C THR A 66 -16.39 -15.31 -12.01
N PHE A 67 -17.60 -15.27 -11.45
CA PHE A 67 -18.04 -14.21 -10.55
C PHE A 67 -17.21 -14.17 -9.25
N GLU A 68 -17.05 -15.31 -8.57
CA GLU A 68 -16.29 -15.39 -7.33
C GLU A 68 -14.81 -15.04 -7.53
N ALA A 69 -14.19 -15.53 -8.62
CA ALA A 69 -12.83 -15.19 -9.01
C ALA A 69 -12.68 -13.69 -9.30
N ASN A 70 -13.67 -13.06 -9.95
CA ASN A 70 -13.67 -11.64 -10.22
C ASN A 70 -13.80 -10.80 -8.93
N GLU A 71 -14.62 -11.24 -7.98
CA GLU A 71 -14.72 -10.59 -6.67
C GLU A 71 -13.45 -10.74 -5.85
N GLN A 72 -12.74 -11.87 -5.95
CA GLN A 72 -11.42 -12.02 -5.35
C GLN A 72 -10.41 -11.07 -5.99
N TYR A 73 -10.38 -11.00 -7.32
CA TYR A 73 -9.50 -10.09 -8.05
C TYR A 73 -9.70 -8.61 -7.67
N LYS A 74 -10.94 -8.15 -7.53
CA LYS A 74 -11.24 -6.78 -7.08
C LYS A 74 -10.70 -6.52 -5.68
N ARG A 75 -10.91 -7.45 -4.75
CA ARG A 75 -10.40 -7.35 -3.38
C ARG A 75 -8.87 -7.30 -3.35
N ASP A 76 -8.21 -8.18 -4.11
CA ASP A 76 -6.75 -8.21 -4.20
C ASP A 76 -6.21 -6.92 -4.82
N ARG A 77 -6.89 -6.34 -5.83
CA ARG A 77 -6.53 -5.03 -6.39
C ARG A 77 -6.61 -3.93 -5.35
N ASP A 78 -7.67 -3.88 -4.55
CA ASP A 78 -7.83 -2.86 -3.52
C ASP A 78 -6.77 -3.00 -2.42
N VAL A 79 -6.40 -4.23 -2.06
CA VAL A 79 -5.29 -4.53 -1.14
C VAL A 79 -3.96 -4.04 -1.72
N ASP A 80 -3.65 -4.37 -2.97
CA ASP A 80 -2.42 -3.95 -3.66
C ASP A 80 -2.33 -2.41 -3.76
N THR A 81 -3.45 -1.74 -4.06
CA THR A 81 -3.52 -0.27 -4.06
C THR A 81 -3.26 0.30 -2.66
N ARG A 82 -3.75 -0.36 -1.61
CA ARG A 82 -3.50 0.09 -0.22
C ARG A 82 -2.05 -0.13 0.20
N ILE A 83 -1.39 -1.19 -0.29
CA ILE A 83 0.05 -1.41 -0.11
C ILE A 83 0.85 -0.26 -0.72
N LEU A 84 0.54 0.16 -1.95
CA LEU A 84 1.18 1.32 -2.56
C LEU A 84 1.02 2.60 -1.75
N GLN A 85 -0.18 2.86 -1.23
CA GLN A 85 -0.45 4.04 -0.42
C GLN A 85 0.37 4.04 0.88
N ILE A 86 0.57 2.88 1.50
CA ILE A 86 1.43 2.74 2.69
C ILE A 86 2.89 3.04 2.33
N LEU A 87 3.39 2.50 1.22
CA LEU A 87 4.76 2.75 0.77
C LEU A 87 4.99 4.21 0.39
N SER A 88 4.02 4.85 -0.29
CA SER A 88 4.07 6.28 -0.60
C SER A 88 4.16 7.11 0.68
N ARG A 89 3.31 6.83 1.68
CA ARG A 89 3.33 7.54 2.96
C ARG A 89 4.69 7.39 3.65
N ARG A 90 5.26 6.18 3.68
CA ARG A 90 6.59 5.95 4.29
C ARG A 90 7.69 6.74 3.60
N ARG A 91 7.66 6.81 2.27
CA ARG A 91 8.59 7.64 1.49
C ARG A 91 8.44 9.12 1.85
N ASP A 92 7.20 9.61 1.87
CA ASP A 92 6.91 11.02 2.13
C ASP A 92 7.26 11.43 3.56
N ASP A 93 6.95 10.58 4.54
CA ASP A 93 7.32 10.76 5.95
C ASP A 93 8.84 10.82 6.11
N CYS A 94 9.59 9.97 5.38
CA CYS A 94 11.05 10.01 5.39
C CYS A 94 11.59 11.33 4.83
N TYR A 95 11.06 11.80 3.69
CA TYR A 95 11.49 13.07 3.11
C TYR A 95 11.22 14.27 4.03
N ILE A 96 10.08 14.27 4.72
CA ILE A 96 9.77 15.34 5.68
C ILE A 96 10.71 15.29 6.88
N TYR A 97 11.05 14.10 7.39
CA TYR A 97 11.88 13.94 8.59
C TYR A 97 13.37 14.21 8.34
N GLU A 98 13.93 13.72 7.22
CA GLU A 98 15.36 13.82 6.92
C GLU A 98 15.75 15.05 6.08
N SER A 99 14.79 15.86 5.63
CA SER A 99 15.08 17.10 4.87
C SER A 99 16.10 17.98 5.61
N PRO A 100 17.24 18.38 4.98
CA PRO A 100 17.54 18.37 3.54
C PRO A 100 18.29 17.13 3.00
N GLU A 101 18.69 16.18 3.85
CA GLU A 101 19.53 15.04 3.48
C GLU A 101 18.69 13.86 2.95
N THR A 102 18.24 13.96 1.69
CA THR A 102 17.32 12.98 1.09
C THR A 102 17.95 11.61 0.78
N GLU A 103 19.28 11.49 0.82
CA GLU A 103 19.99 10.25 0.45
C GLU A 103 19.63 9.07 1.36
N LYS A 104 19.37 9.34 2.65
CA LYS A 104 18.94 8.33 3.62
C LYS A 104 17.62 7.66 3.25
N CYS A 105 16.76 8.35 2.49
CA CYS A 105 15.45 7.84 2.07
C CYS A 105 15.50 7.02 0.77
N LYS A 106 16.67 6.80 0.17
CA LYS A 106 16.82 6.13 -1.13
C LYS A 106 16.17 4.75 -1.18
N LYS A 107 16.38 3.92 -0.15
CA LYS A 107 15.79 2.58 -0.10
C LYS A 107 14.26 2.60 -0.13
N LEU A 108 13.64 3.48 0.66
CA LEU A 108 12.17 3.61 0.69
C LEU A 108 11.61 4.12 -0.64
N HIS A 109 12.38 4.96 -1.33
CA HIS A 109 12.02 5.42 -2.66
C HIS A 109 12.09 4.29 -3.70
N GLU A 110 13.14 3.47 -3.66
CA GLU A 110 13.30 2.30 -4.53
C GLU A 110 12.20 1.26 -4.28
N ASP A 111 11.92 0.92 -3.02
CA ASP A 111 10.84 -0.01 -2.63
C ASP A 111 9.47 0.48 -3.15
N PHE A 112 9.20 1.79 -3.04
CA PHE A 112 7.97 2.39 -3.57
C PHE A 112 7.91 2.28 -5.10
N ARG A 113 9.00 2.60 -5.80
CA ARG A 113 9.05 2.61 -7.26
C ARG A 113 8.93 1.21 -7.85
N GLU A 114 9.57 0.22 -7.23
CA GLU A 114 9.41 -1.18 -7.60
C GLU A 114 7.96 -1.65 -7.42
N ALA A 115 7.35 -1.32 -6.28
CA ALA A 115 5.96 -1.67 -6.03
C ALA A 115 5.01 -0.98 -7.03
N GLU A 116 5.22 0.30 -7.33
CA GLU A 116 4.46 1.06 -8.33
C GLU A 116 4.54 0.42 -9.72
N LEU A 117 5.75 0.03 -10.14
CA LEU A 117 5.96 -0.69 -11.40
C LEU A 117 5.22 -2.04 -11.41
N ASN A 118 5.33 -2.83 -10.34
CA ASN A 118 4.66 -4.12 -10.22
C ASN A 118 3.12 -3.97 -10.27
N TRP A 119 2.59 -2.95 -9.61
CA TRP A 119 1.16 -2.64 -9.64
C TRP A 119 0.72 -2.22 -11.05
N PHE A 120 1.48 -1.35 -11.73
CA PHE A 120 1.17 -0.92 -13.09
C PHE A 120 1.24 -2.07 -14.10
N ILE A 121 2.23 -2.96 -13.96
CA ILE A 121 2.34 -4.18 -14.76
C ILE A 121 1.07 -5.03 -14.63
N LYS A 122 0.53 -5.18 -13.41
CA LYS A 122 -0.66 -6.00 -13.15
C LYS A 122 -1.97 -5.31 -13.56
N TYR A 123 -2.13 -4.02 -13.23
CA TYR A 123 -3.42 -3.32 -13.29
C TYR A 123 -3.49 -2.17 -14.31
N GLY A 124 -2.35 -1.71 -14.83
CA GLY A 124 -2.29 -0.61 -15.80
C GLY A 124 -2.97 -0.94 -17.14
N ASP A 125 -3.43 0.08 -17.85
CA ASP A 125 -3.97 -0.01 -19.22
C ASP A 125 -5.15 -0.98 -19.47
N LEU A 126 -5.81 -1.47 -18.41
CA LEU A 126 -6.93 -2.41 -18.52
C LEU A 126 -8.30 -1.74 -18.76
N GLY A 127 -8.33 -0.40 -18.83
CA GLY A 127 -9.56 0.40 -19.00
C GLY A 127 -10.39 0.57 -17.71
N PRO A 128 -11.57 1.21 -17.79
CA PRO A 128 -12.41 1.46 -16.62
C PRO A 128 -13.19 0.23 -16.12
N HIS A 129 -13.63 -0.65 -17.03
CA HIS A 129 -14.38 -1.87 -16.70
C HIS A 129 -13.47 -3.10 -16.70
N VAL A 130 -12.54 -3.14 -15.74
CA VAL A 130 -11.59 -4.25 -15.62
C VAL A 130 -12.23 -5.46 -14.97
N THR A 131 -12.15 -6.60 -15.66
CA THR A 131 -12.47 -7.92 -15.12
C THR A 131 -11.18 -8.72 -14.92
N VAL A 132 -11.27 -9.78 -14.10
CA VAL A 132 -10.18 -10.76 -13.93
C VAL A 132 -9.73 -11.37 -15.27
N VAL A 133 -10.64 -11.53 -16.23
CA VAL A 133 -10.33 -12.03 -17.58
C VAL A 133 -9.40 -11.09 -18.34
N ASN A 134 -9.63 -9.78 -18.26
CA ASN A 134 -8.76 -8.80 -18.93
C ASN A 134 -7.34 -8.83 -18.34
N ALA A 135 -7.23 -8.92 -17.01
CA ALA A 135 -5.94 -9.03 -16.34
C ALA A 135 -5.21 -10.32 -16.72
N PHE A 136 -5.94 -11.44 -16.80
CA PHE A 136 -5.39 -12.73 -17.23
C PHE A 136 -4.91 -12.69 -18.68
N MET A 137 -5.66 -12.07 -19.59
CA MET A 137 -5.22 -11.90 -20.98
C MET A 137 -3.98 -11.01 -21.06
N LYS A 138 -3.90 -9.93 -20.29
CA LYS A 138 -2.67 -9.10 -20.20
C LYS A 138 -1.47 -9.91 -19.73
N GLN A 139 -1.63 -10.72 -18.68
CA GLN A 139 -0.58 -11.62 -18.20
C GLN A 139 -0.14 -12.61 -19.28
N LYS A 140 -1.09 -13.23 -19.99
CA LYS A 140 -0.81 -14.14 -21.11
C LYS A 140 -0.03 -13.44 -22.23
N HIS A 141 -0.43 -12.23 -22.60
CA HIS A 141 0.29 -11.43 -23.61
C HIS A 141 1.74 -11.16 -23.20
N ARG A 142 1.99 -10.85 -21.91
CA ARG A 142 3.34 -10.68 -21.38
C ARG A 142 4.18 -11.96 -21.51
N LEU A 143 3.66 -13.09 -21.06
CA LEU A 143 4.36 -14.38 -21.10
C LEU A 143 4.67 -14.83 -22.55
N VAL A 144 3.73 -14.62 -23.48
CA VAL A 144 3.97 -14.91 -24.91
C VAL A 144 5.04 -13.99 -25.49
N ALA A 145 5.05 -12.71 -25.11
CA ALA A 145 6.07 -11.77 -25.56
C ALA A 145 7.46 -12.09 -25.00
N GLU A 146 7.57 -12.47 -23.72
CA GLU A 146 8.81 -12.93 -23.09
C GLU A 146 9.35 -14.19 -23.78
N ARG A 147 8.48 -15.19 -24.01
CA ARG A 147 8.84 -16.40 -24.76
C ARG A 147 9.38 -16.08 -26.15
N ARG A 148 8.75 -15.14 -26.88
CA ARG A 148 9.19 -14.74 -28.22
C ARG A 148 10.55 -14.04 -28.22
N ARG A 149 10.87 -13.26 -27.17
CA ARG A 149 12.19 -12.63 -27.03
C ARG A 149 13.27 -13.67 -26.78
N ALA A 150 13.03 -14.59 -25.85
CA ALA A 150 13.96 -15.67 -25.55
C ALA A 150 14.27 -16.55 -26.78
N LEU A 151 13.25 -16.87 -27.60
CA LEU A 151 13.48 -17.63 -28.84
C LEU A 151 14.31 -16.87 -29.86
N LYS A 152 14.14 -15.55 -29.98
CA LYS A 152 14.97 -14.72 -30.88
C LYS A 152 16.41 -14.62 -30.40
N GLU A 153 16.61 -14.43 -29.10
CA GLU A 153 17.96 -14.41 -28.49
C GLU A 153 18.69 -15.74 -28.69
N GLN A 154 17.96 -16.87 -28.63
CA GLN A 154 18.52 -18.19 -28.96
C GLN A 154 18.90 -18.31 -30.43
N GLN A 155 18.04 -17.86 -31.35
CA GLN A 155 18.32 -17.86 -32.79
C GLN A 155 19.53 -16.99 -33.15
N GLU A 156 19.61 -15.78 -32.58
CA GLU A 156 20.75 -14.87 -32.78
C GLU A 156 22.07 -15.45 -32.24
N ALA A 157 22.01 -16.20 -31.14
CA ALA A 157 23.17 -16.90 -30.59
C ALA A 157 23.61 -18.10 -31.45
N GLU A 158 22.68 -18.77 -32.13
CA GLU A 158 22.96 -19.87 -33.07
C GLU A 158 23.46 -19.37 -34.43
N GLU A 159 22.94 -18.24 -34.94
CA GLU A 159 23.35 -17.63 -36.22
C GLU A 159 24.65 -16.80 -36.11
N GLY A 160 24.99 -16.34 -34.90
CA GLY A 160 26.22 -15.60 -34.62
C GLY A 160 27.44 -16.46 -34.23
N ALA A 161 27.28 -17.79 -34.17
CA ALA A 161 28.32 -18.78 -33.92
C ALA A 161 28.72 -19.52 -35.20
#